data_AF-A0A9Q5C346-F1
#
_entry.id   AF-A0A9Q5C346-F1
#
_cell.length_a   1.000
_cell.length_b   1.000
_cell.length_c   1.000
_cell.angle_alpha   90.00
_cell.angle_beta   90.00
_cell.angle_gamma   90.00
#
_symmetry.space_group_name_H-M   'P 1'
#
loop_
_entity.id
_entity.type
_entity.pdbx_description
1 polymer ?
#
loop_
_entity_poly.entity_id
_entity_poly.type
_entity_poly.pdbx_seq_one_letter_code
_entity_poly.pdbx_strand_id
1 'polypeptide(L)'
;MLFQKQIEENDAQIADLKQKQTQLRHLAKTIATRKIDADGLTDIAKIMKKETRLTNLRRKMWLFSFSILLIEVLGIFSAYQFKQSNALPAMWLSIATMLVLIFGLTAFLTKYCYDQVEYICPNCGTKFIPAMTTFIFSAHTPKFRRLACPHCHQKSYCLEIAR
;
A
#
# COMPACT_ATOMS: atom_id res chain seq x y z
N MET A 1 -37.85 33.12 21.09
CA MET A 1 -37.50 31.68 21.17
C MET A 1 -36.06 31.42 20.70
N LEU A 2 -35.08 32.17 21.23
CA LEU A 2 -33.66 31.96 20.92
C LEU A 2 -33.08 30.86 21.83
N PHE A 3 -33.40 30.95 23.13
CA PHE A 3 -32.95 30.01 24.14
C PHE A 3 -33.37 28.56 23.88
N GLN A 4 -34.59 28.32 23.38
CA GLN A 4 -35.05 26.97 23.03
C GLN A 4 -34.24 26.35 21.89
N LYS A 5 -33.93 27.11 20.83
CA LYS A 5 -33.05 26.65 19.76
C LYS A 5 -31.66 26.29 20.28
N GLN A 6 -31.11 27.12 21.18
CA GLN A 6 -29.79 26.88 21.77
C GLN A 6 -29.75 25.60 22.62
N ILE A 7 -30.85 25.29 23.31
CA ILE A 7 -31.01 24.04 24.09
C ILE A 7 -31.04 22.83 23.14
N GLU A 8 -31.84 22.90 22.08
CA GLU A 8 -31.96 21.80 21.10
C GLU A 8 -30.63 21.52 20.37
N GLU A 9 -29.87 22.57 20.06
CA GLU A 9 -28.55 22.45 19.43
C GLU A 9 -27.50 21.80 20.37
N ASN A 10 -27.51 22.17 21.66
CA ASN A 10 -26.66 21.56 22.67
C ASN A 10 -27.04 20.09 22.92
N ASP A 11 -28.33 19.76 22.93
CA ASP A 11 -28.80 18.38 23.09
C ASP A 11 -28.36 17.50 21.91
N ALA A 12 -28.38 18.03 20.69
CA ALA A 12 -27.85 17.35 19.52
C ALA A 12 -26.34 17.08 19.62
N GLN A 13 -25.56 18.06 20.10
CA GLN A 13 -24.12 17.88 20.33
C GLN A 13 -23.84 16.83 21.42
N ILE A 14 -24.62 16.81 22.50
CA ILE A 14 -24.50 15.80 23.57
C ILE A 14 -24.80 14.40 23.01
N ALA A 15 -25.80 14.28 22.14
CA ALA A 15 -26.12 13.00 21.49
C ALA A 15 -24.96 12.52 20.58
N ASP A 16 -24.38 13.41 19.77
CA ASP A 16 -23.23 13.09 18.91
C ASP A 16 -22.00 12.68 19.73
N LEU A 17 -21.67 13.42 20.79
CA LEU A 17 -20.56 13.07 21.69
C LEU A 17 -20.79 11.73 22.39
N LYS A 18 -22.02 11.43 22.83
CA LYS A 18 -22.38 10.11 23.39
C LYS A 18 -22.21 8.99 22.37
N GLN A 19 -22.58 9.22 21.11
CA GLN A 19 -22.40 8.25 20.05
C GLN A 19 -20.91 7.98 19.79
N LYS A 20 -20.10 9.02 19.66
CA LYS A 20 -18.63 8.92 19.52
C LYS A 20 -17.99 8.19 20.69
N GLN A 21 -18.40 8.49 21.92
CA GLN A 21 -17.90 7.82 23.12
C GLN A 21 -18.27 6.33 23.14
N THR A 22 -19.48 5.99 22.71
CA THR A 22 -19.94 4.59 22.62
C THR A 22 -19.14 3.81 21.58
N GLN A 23 -18.87 4.41 20.43
CA GLN A 23 -17.99 3.83 19.41
C GLN A 23 -16.57 3.59 19.93
N LEU A 24 -15.98 4.56 20.62
CA LEU A 24 -14.66 4.41 21.24
C LEU A 24 -14.62 3.29 22.28
N ARG A 25 -15.66 3.15 23.12
CA ARG A 25 -15.76 2.05 24.09
C ARG A 25 -15.85 0.69 23.41
N HIS A 26 -16.62 0.56 22.33
CA HIS A 26 -16.71 -0.69 21.58
C HIS A 26 -15.37 -1.07 20.96
N LEU A 27 -14.65 -0.10 20.39
CA LEU A 27 -13.31 -0.29 19.85
C LEU A 27 -12.33 -0.72 20.95
N ALA A 28 -12.32 -0.03 22.09
CA ALA A 28 -11.47 -0.37 23.23
C ALA A 28 -11.72 -1.80 23.72
N LYS A 29 -12.98 -2.23 23.81
CA LYS A 29 -13.35 -3.60 24.20
C LYS A 29 -12.87 -4.63 23.17
N THR A 30 -12.95 -4.32 21.88
CA THR A 30 -12.48 -5.19 20.79
C THR A 30 -10.95 -5.31 20.76
N ILE A 31 -10.24 -4.22 21.08
CA ILE A 31 -8.78 -4.19 21.19
C ILE A 31 -8.33 -5.03 22.39
N ALA A 32 -8.98 -4.85 23.55
CA ALA A 32 -8.71 -5.60 24.77
C ALA A 32 -8.93 -7.11 24.60
N THR A 33 -10.02 -7.53 23.93
CA THR A 33 -10.28 -8.95 23.67
C THR A 33 -9.29 -9.58 22.70
N ARG A 34 -8.72 -8.80 21.77
CA ARG A 34 -7.68 -9.29 20.86
C ARG A 34 -6.26 -9.23 21.43
N LYS A 35 -6.06 -8.79 22.70
CA LYS A 35 -4.72 -8.56 23.30
C LYS A 35 -3.84 -7.63 22.43
N ILE A 36 -4.43 -6.70 21.69
CA ILE A 36 -3.65 -5.75 20.90
C ILE A 36 -3.28 -4.59 21.82
N ASP A 37 -1.99 -4.31 21.95
CA ASP A 37 -1.50 -3.21 22.77
C ASP A 37 -1.95 -1.85 22.18
N ALA A 38 -2.72 -1.09 22.98
CA ALA A 38 -3.31 0.17 22.56
C ALA A 38 -2.24 1.24 22.31
N ASP A 39 -1.16 1.23 23.09
CA ASP A 39 -0.06 2.17 22.93
C ASP A 39 0.71 1.88 21.63
N GLY A 40 1.04 0.61 21.36
CA GLY A 40 1.62 0.18 20.08
C GLY A 40 0.78 0.54 18.85
N LEU A 41 -0.55 0.47 18.94
CA LEU A 41 -1.46 0.92 17.87
C LEU A 41 -1.35 2.43 17.60
N THR A 42 -1.28 3.25 18.64
CA THR A 42 -1.17 4.72 18.48
C THR A 42 0.16 5.14 17.87
N ASP A 43 1.25 4.47 18.24
CA ASP A 43 2.57 4.71 17.65
C ASP A 43 2.62 4.30 16.17
N ILE A 44 2.09 3.12 15.81
CA ILE A 44 1.95 2.68 14.42
C ILE A 44 1.13 3.69 13.60
N ALA A 45 0.01 4.19 14.16
CA ALA A 45 -0.83 5.19 13.49
C ALA A 45 -0.10 6.53 13.29
N LYS A 46 0.72 6.95 14.25
CA LYS A 46 1.53 8.17 14.18
C LYS A 46 2.62 8.07 13.12
N ILE A 47 3.30 6.93 13.03
CA ILE A 47 4.28 6.63 11.97
C ILE A 47 3.57 6.69 10.61
N MET A 48 2.42 6.02 10.47
CA MET A 48 1.64 6.01 9.23
C MET A 48 1.21 7.41 8.77
N LYS A 49 0.89 8.34 9.69
CA LYS A 49 0.46 9.71 9.34
C LYS A 49 1.63 10.60 8.90
N LYS A 50 2.85 10.33 9.36
CA LYS A 50 4.03 11.19 9.15
C LYS A 50 4.99 10.70 8.06
N GLU A 51 4.77 9.51 7.50
CA GLU A 51 5.65 8.85 6.54
C GLU A 51 5.64 9.48 5.12
N THR A 52 6.33 10.62 4.97
CA THR A 52 6.54 11.29 3.67
C THR A 52 7.50 10.55 2.73
N ARG A 53 8.37 9.68 3.27
CA ARG A 53 9.30 8.88 2.44
C ARG A 53 8.54 7.84 1.62
N LEU A 54 7.57 7.15 2.22
CA LEU A 54 6.72 6.19 1.52
C LEU A 54 5.79 6.84 0.50
N THR A 55 5.25 8.04 0.79
CA THR A 55 4.41 8.76 -0.20
C THR A 55 5.24 9.19 -1.40
N ASN A 56 6.47 9.65 -1.19
CA ASN A 56 7.41 9.98 -2.27
C ASN A 56 7.84 8.74 -3.07
N LEU A 57 8.12 7.61 -2.40
CA LEU A 57 8.42 6.34 -3.06
C LEU A 57 7.25 5.90 -3.94
N ARG A 58 6.01 5.96 -3.42
CA ARG A 58 4.81 5.60 -4.17
C ARG A 58 4.55 6.54 -5.34
N ARG A 59 4.79 7.84 -5.17
CA ARG A 59 4.71 8.82 -6.26
C ARG A 59 5.73 8.49 -7.36
N LYS A 60 6.97 8.15 -7.00
CA LYS A 60 7.99 7.68 -7.96
C LYS A 60 7.54 6.40 -8.67
N MET A 61 7.02 5.41 -7.93
CA MET A 61 6.48 4.18 -8.53
C MET A 61 5.35 4.47 -9.53
N TRP A 62 4.46 5.42 -9.22
CA TRP A 62 3.40 5.84 -10.12
C TRP A 62 3.96 6.47 -11.40
N LEU A 63 4.97 7.34 -11.28
CA LEU A 63 5.66 7.91 -12.43
C LEU A 63 6.32 6.83 -13.30
N PHE A 64 7.05 5.89 -12.69
CA PHE A 64 7.66 4.78 -13.42
C PHE A 64 6.62 3.88 -14.09
N SER A 65 5.53 3.56 -13.40
CA SER A 65 4.43 2.76 -13.97
C SER A 65 3.81 3.45 -15.19
N PHE A 66 3.62 4.77 -15.11
CA PHE A 66 3.12 5.55 -16.24
C PHE A 66 4.13 5.57 -17.41
N SER A 67 5.42 5.71 -17.13
CA SER A 67 6.46 5.64 -18.15
C SER A 67 6.53 4.27 -18.83
N ILE A 68 6.41 3.17 -18.08
CA ILE A 68 6.37 1.80 -18.63
C ILE A 68 5.17 1.64 -19.56
N LEU A 69 3.98 2.09 -19.15
CA LEU A 69 2.79 2.04 -19.99
C LEU A 69 2.98 2.80 -21.31
N LEU A 70 3.62 3.97 -21.27
CA LEU A 70 3.92 4.73 -22.50
C LEU A 70 4.86 3.95 -23.43
N ILE A 71 5.89 3.31 -22.88
CA ILE A 71 6.82 2.47 -23.65
C ILE A 71 6.09 1.28 -24.26
N GLU A 72 5.19 0.63 -23.54
CA GLU A 72 4.38 -0.48 -24.05
C GLU A 72 3.51 -0.06 -25.24
N VAL A 73 2.84 1.10 -25.14
CA VAL A 73 2.02 1.64 -26.23
C VAL A 73 2.88 1.91 -27.47
N LEU A 74 4.07 2.51 -27.30
CA LEU A 74 5.00 2.74 -28.41
C LEU A 74 5.52 1.43 -29.01
N GLY A 75 5.79 0.42 -28.17
CA GLY A 75 6.19 -0.92 -28.60
C GLY A 75 5.12 -1.58 -29.46
N ILE A 76 3.87 -1.58 -29.01
CA ILE A 76 2.72 -2.13 -29.74
C ILE A 76 2.53 -1.39 -31.07
N PHE A 77 2.61 -0.05 -31.06
CA PHE A 77 2.51 0.76 -32.27
C PHE A 77 3.61 0.40 -33.28
N SER A 78 4.85 0.23 -32.82
CA SER A 78 5.96 -0.17 -33.70
C SER A 78 5.75 -1.56 -34.31
N ALA A 79 5.28 -2.54 -33.52
CA ALA A 79 4.98 -3.88 -34.02
C ALA A 79 3.83 -3.87 -35.04
N TYR A 80 2.82 -3.03 -34.82
CA TYR A 80 1.72 -2.83 -35.78
C TYR A 80 2.23 -2.28 -37.12
N GLN A 81 3.14 -1.29 -37.09
CA GLN A 81 3.73 -0.73 -38.32
C GLN A 81 4.58 -1.76 -39.09
N PHE A 82 5.34 -2.60 -38.39
CA PHE A 82 6.10 -3.69 -39.02
C PHE A 82 5.19 -4.76 -39.62
N LYS A 83 4.05 -5.04 -38.99
CA LYS A 83 3.02 -5.92 -39.55
C LYS A 83 2.42 -5.32 -40.84
N GLN A 84 2.09 -4.03 -40.83
CA GLN A 84 1.51 -3.33 -42.00
C GLN A 84 2.46 -3.32 -43.22
N SER A 85 3.77 -3.27 -42.98
CA SER A 85 4.81 -3.33 -44.01
C SER A 85 5.20 -4.75 -44.43
N ASN A 86 4.48 -5.79 -43.96
CA ASN A 86 4.80 -7.22 -44.17
C ASN A 86 6.22 -7.63 -43.71
N ALA A 87 6.85 -6.84 -42.84
CA ALA A 87 8.18 -7.10 -42.29
C ALA A 87 8.09 -8.02 -41.05
N LEU A 88 7.66 -9.27 -41.26
CA LEU A 88 7.49 -10.27 -40.20
C LEU A 88 8.72 -10.48 -39.28
N PRO A 89 9.97 -10.58 -39.78
CA PRO A 89 11.12 -10.76 -38.89
C PRO A 89 11.39 -9.52 -38.01
N ALA A 90 11.16 -8.31 -38.54
CA ALA A 90 11.30 -7.07 -37.77
C ALA A 90 10.22 -6.94 -36.69
N MET A 91 9.00 -7.42 -36.96
CA MET A 91 7.92 -7.48 -35.97
C MET A 91 8.28 -8.39 -34.79
N TRP A 92 8.76 -9.61 -35.06
CA TRP A 92 9.18 -10.55 -34.01
C TRP A 92 10.35 -10.02 -33.19
N LEU A 93 11.32 -9.38 -33.84
CA LEU A 93 12.45 -8.74 -33.16
C LEU A 93 11.96 -7.61 -32.24
N SER A 94 11.06 -6.74 -32.72
CA SER A 94 10.47 -5.67 -31.91
C SER A 94 9.76 -6.22 -30.67
N ILE A 95 8.92 -7.26 -30.83
CA ILE A 95 8.23 -7.90 -29.70
C ILE A 95 9.22 -8.49 -28.69
N ALA A 96 10.24 -9.23 -29.16
CA ALA A 96 11.25 -9.81 -28.29
C ALA A 96 12.02 -8.74 -27.50
N THR A 97 12.41 -7.64 -28.15
CA THR A 97 13.10 -6.53 -27.49
C THR A 97 12.22 -5.87 -26.42
N MET A 98 10.94 -5.64 -26.71
CA MET A 98 10.01 -5.04 -25.75
C MET A 98 9.79 -5.94 -24.53
N LEU A 99 9.63 -7.24 -24.73
CA LEU A 99 9.51 -8.19 -23.62
C LEU A 99 10.73 -8.14 -22.69
N VAL A 100 11.94 -8.21 -23.24
CA VAL A 100 13.18 -8.14 -22.45
C VAL A 100 13.27 -6.83 -21.67
N LEU A 101 12.93 -5.70 -22.30
CA LEU A 101 12.95 -4.39 -21.65
C LEU A 101 11.95 -4.32 -20.48
N ILE A 102 10.71 -4.75 -20.68
CA ILE A 102 9.65 -4.70 -19.66
C ILE A 102 10.03 -5.60 -18.47
N PHE A 103 10.46 -6.84 -18.71
CA PHE A 103 10.88 -7.74 -17.63
C PHE A 103 12.10 -7.20 -16.88
N GLY A 104 13.08 -6.63 -17.58
CA GLY A 104 14.26 -6.02 -16.95
C GLY A 104 13.89 -4.81 -16.07
N LEU A 105 13.09 -3.89 -16.59
CA LEU A 105 12.63 -2.69 -15.88
C LEU A 105 11.80 -3.05 -14.65
N THR A 106 10.85 -3.98 -14.78
CA THR A 106 9.98 -4.40 -13.67
C THR A 106 10.77 -5.13 -12.58
N ALA A 107 11.73 -5.99 -12.93
CA ALA A 107 12.62 -6.65 -11.97
C ALA A 107 13.48 -5.62 -11.21
N PHE A 108 14.06 -4.67 -11.92
CA PHE A 108 14.85 -3.59 -11.32
C PHE A 108 14.01 -2.74 -10.36
N LEU A 109 12.81 -2.32 -10.78
CA LEU A 109 11.92 -1.52 -9.95
C LEU A 109 11.50 -2.28 -8.68
N THR A 110 11.19 -3.56 -8.82
CA THR A 110 10.80 -4.42 -7.70
C THR A 110 11.92 -4.52 -6.67
N LYS A 111 13.16 -4.71 -7.11
CA LYS A 111 14.35 -4.74 -6.24
C LYS A 111 14.55 -3.38 -5.55
N TYR A 112 14.49 -2.29 -6.31
CA TYR A 112 14.62 -0.94 -5.76
C TYR A 112 13.57 -0.65 -4.68
N CYS A 113 12.32 -1.05 -4.90
CA CYS A 113 11.26 -0.90 -3.90
C CYS A 113 11.49 -1.78 -2.67
N TYR A 114 11.91 -3.03 -2.86
CA TYR A 114 12.18 -3.97 -1.77
C TYR A 114 13.27 -3.46 -0.83
N ASP A 115 14.33 -2.85 -1.36
CA ASP A 115 15.45 -2.34 -0.56
C ASP A 115 15.10 -1.11 0.30
N GLN A 116 13.96 -0.46 0.02
CA GLN A 116 13.52 0.79 0.66
C GLN A 116 12.43 0.60 1.72
N VAL A 117 11.89 -0.62 1.87
CA VAL A 117 10.72 -0.87 2.71
C VAL A 117 10.99 -1.95 3.75
N GLU A 118 10.41 -1.75 4.94
CA GLU A 118 10.34 -2.74 6.02
C GLU A 118 8.90 -2.86 6.51
N TYR A 119 8.60 -3.88 7.30
CA TYR A 119 7.24 -4.14 7.77
C TYR A 119 7.18 -4.23 9.29
N ILE A 120 6.15 -3.64 9.88
CA ILE A 120 5.82 -3.76 11.31
C ILE A 120 4.65 -4.72 11.49
N CYS A 121 4.80 -5.71 12.37
CA CYS A 121 3.69 -6.56 12.78
C CYS A 121 2.74 -5.82 13.76
N PRO A 122 1.42 -5.77 13.51
CA PRO A 122 0.48 -5.13 14.42
C PRO A 122 0.26 -5.89 15.73
N ASN A 123 0.60 -7.18 15.79
CA ASN A 123 0.33 -8.03 16.95
C ASN A 123 1.50 -8.08 17.95
N CYS A 124 2.73 -7.92 17.47
CA CYS A 124 3.94 -7.97 18.32
C CYS A 124 4.86 -6.76 18.18
N GLY A 125 4.57 -5.82 17.29
CA GLY A 125 5.38 -4.61 17.06
C GLY A 125 6.74 -4.86 16.40
N THR A 126 7.13 -6.12 16.15
CA THR A 126 8.43 -6.46 15.55
C THR A 126 8.52 -5.94 14.12
N LYS A 127 9.64 -5.26 13.83
CA LYS A 127 10.07 -4.89 12.48
C LYS A 127 10.73 -6.09 11.81
N PHE A 128 10.35 -6.37 10.57
CA PHE A 128 10.94 -7.45 9.80
C PHE A 128 10.89 -7.18 8.30
N ILE A 129 11.70 -7.91 7.56
CA ILE A 129 11.75 -7.88 6.11
C ILE A 129 11.26 -9.24 5.61
N PRO A 130 10.16 -9.31 4.82
CA PRO A 130 9.69 -10.58 4.28
C PRO A 130 10.65 -11.11 3.22
N ALA A 131 10.63 -12.43 2.99
CA ALA A 131 11.30 -13.02 1.84
C ALA A 131 10.77 -12.41 0.53
N MET A 132 11.62 -12.27 -0.48
CA MET A 132 11.27 -11.59 -1.73
C MET A 132 10.12 -12.26 -2.48
N THR A 133 10.01 -13.59 -2.40
CA THR A 133 8.87 -14.34 -2.96
C THR A 133 7.56 -13.98 -2.26
N THR A 134 7.56 -14.03 -0.92
CA THR A 134 6.39 -13.65 -0.10
C THR A 134 6.02 -12.19 -0.30
N PHE A 135 7.02 -11.32 -0.49
CA PHE A 135 6.80 -9.94 -0.90
C PHE A 135 6.03 -9.92 -2.22
N ILE A 136 6.54 -10.46 -3.31
CA ILE A 136 5.89 -10.36 -4.63
C ILE A 136 4.46 -10.95 -4.65
N PHE A 137 4.25 -12.11 -4.00
CA PHE A 137 2.99 -12.87 -4.10
C PHE A 137 1.93 -12.60 -3.02
N SER A 138 2.24 -11.82 -1.98
CA SER A 138 1.25 -11.53 -0.93
C SER A 138 0.08 -10.70 -1.43
N ALA A 139 -1.03 -10.63 -0.68
CA ALA A 139 -2.07 -9.64 -0.97
C ALA A 139 -1.61 -8.25 -0.56
N HIS A 140 -1.76 -7.28 -1.46
CA HIS A 140 -1.26 -5.91 -1.30
C HIS A 140 -2.42 -4.92 -1.16
N THR A 141 -2.35 -4.04 -0.17
CA THR A 141 -2.99 -2.73 -0.23
C THR A 141 -1.89 -1.68 -0.19
N PRO A 142 -2.12 -0.45 -0.66
CA PRO A 142 -1.04 0.52 -0.80
C PRO A 142 -0.24 0.74 0.50
N LYS A 143 -0.84 0.57 1.68
CA LYS A 143 -0.16 0.78 2.98
C LYS A 143 0.12 -0.51 3.77
N PHE A 144 -0.56 -1.61 3.43
CA PHE A 144 -0.47 -2.84 4.20
C PHE A 144 -0.27 -4.04 3.30
N ARG A 145 0.54 -4.99 3.78
CA ARG A 145 0.80 -6.26 3.09
C ARG A 145 0.44 -7.41 4.01
N ARG A 146 -0.28 -8.40 3.49
CA ARG A 146 -0.68 -9.57 4.28
C ARG A 146 0.49 -10.53 4.40
N LEU A 147 1.20 -10.48 5.52
CA LEU A 147 2.43 -11.24 5.77
C LEU A 147 2.29 -12.09 7.04
N ALA A 148 3.01 -13.21 7.08
CA ALA A 148 3.21 -13.98 8.30
C ALA A 148 4.42 -13.40 9.04
N CYS A 149 4.24 -13.01 10.30
CA CYS A 149 5.32 -12.48 11.11
C CYS A 149 6.34 -13.59 11.45
N PRO A 150 7.66 -13.38 11.31
CA PRO A 150 8.66 -14.37 11.70
C PRO A 150 8.76 -14.56 13.22
N HIS A 151 8.29 -13.61 14.01
CA HIS A 151 8.35 -13.65 15.48
C HIS A 151 7.10 -14.28 16.11
N CYS A 152 5.89 -13.80 15.75
CA CYS A 152 4.65 -14.33 16.34
C CYS A 152 3.91 -15.34 15.45
N HIS A 153 4.40 -15.59 14.23
CA HIS A 153 3.82 -16.52 13.24
C HIS A 153 2.37 -16.26 12.82
N GLN A 154 1.75 -15.19 13.32
CA GLN A 154 0.41 -14.80 12.92
C GLN A 154 0.43 -14.10 11.55
N LYS A 155 -0.51 -14.50 10.69
CA LYS A 155 -0.72 -13.90 9.37
C LYS A 155 -1.69 -12.73 9.48
N SER A 156 -1.17 -11.51 9.31
CA SER A 156 -1.92 -10.27 9.49
C SER A 156 -1.57 -9.23 8.43
N TYR A 157 -2.30 -8.12 8.38
CA TYR A 157 -1.92 -6.96 7.56
C TYR A 157 -0.83 -6.16 8.28
N CYS A 158 0.41 -6.34 7.83
CA CYS A 158 1.57 -5.64 8.37
C CYS A 158 1.71 -4.27 7.73
N LEU A 159 2.05 -3.26 8.53
CA LEU A 159 2.25 -1.89 8.06
C LEU A 159 3.59 -1.78 7.36
N GLU A 160 3.59 -1.21 6.15
CA GLU A 160 4.81 -0.86 5.44
C GLU A 160 5.41 0.44 6.00
N ILE A 161 6.70 0.42 6.31
CA ILE A 161 7.50 1.55 6.78
C ILE A 161 8.71 1.76 5.86
N ALA A 162 9.24 2.98 5.78
CA ALA A 162 10.48 3.21 5.05
C ALA A 162 11.67 2.68 5.88
N ARG A 163 12.63 2.05 5.21
CA ARG A 163 13.92 1.66 5.81
C ARG A 163 14.75 2.89 6.16
#